data_AF-A0A550GQE6-F1
#
_entry.id   AF-A0A550GQE6-F1
#
_cell.length_a   1.000
_cell.length_b   1.000
_cell.length_c   1.000
_cell.angle_alpha   90.00
_cell.angle_beta   90.00
_cell.angle_gamma   90.00
#
_symmetry.space_group_name_H-M   'P 1'
#
loop_
_entity.id
_entity.type
_entity.pdbx_description
1 polymer ?
#
loop_
_entity_poly.entity_id
_entity_poly.type
_entity_poly.pdbx_seq_one_letter_code
_entity_poly.pdbx_strand_id
1 'polypeptide(L)'
;MPLLETLEALSFRLFGGIAPFFLKHIYQFKDVLERARVKIYPETYVSLMLFIALLTVPVSVISLVFLLVFGFMPIIFLIPFPFYVMVGFLIIPMSKASDRASGLEREMPFAAAYVSVMASGGIAPYTSFKRLADVELMPAMRGEAREIIKDVEIFGRDPLSALEQAARKNPLDIFRDFLSGYASTVIIGGDIGHFLERKAEEIFKTRALRVKAAAERLGMLLETFIIVMVMMSLCFYILFSVDSIYSVGVTLYSG
;
A
#
# COMPACT_ATOMS: atom_id res chain seq x y z
N MET A 1 -8.36 -8.84 -24.49
CA MET A 1 -7.09 -9.44 -24.98
C MET A 1 -7.33 -10.94 -25.09
N PRO A 2 -7.55 -11.51 -26.28
CA PRO A 2 -8.14 -12.85 -26.44
C PRO A 2 -7.26 -13.98 -25.87
N LEU A 3 -5.94 -13.79 -25.79
CA LEU A 3 -5.00 -14.78 -25.24
C LEU A 3 -5.11 -14.94 -23.72
N LEU A 4 -5.39 -13.85 -23.00
CA LEU A 4 -5.56 -13.88 -21.54
C LEU A 4 -6.83 -14.66 -21.16
N GLU A 5 -7.92 -14.44 -21.89
CA GLU A 5 -9.20 -15.14 -21.65
C GLU A 5 -9.09 -16.65 -21.93
N THR A 6 -8.32 -17.06 -22.94
CA THR A 6 -8.06 -18.49 -23.21
C THR A 6 -7.19 -19.16 -22.13
N LEU A 7 -6.22 -18.42 -21.57
CA LEU A 7 -5.37 -18.90 -20.47
C LEU A 7 -6.15 -18.97 -19.15
N GLU A 8 -7.04 -18.01 -18.91
CA GLU A 8 -7.97 -18.00 -17.76
C GLU A 8 -8.93 -19.21 -17.82
N ALA A 9 -9.48 -19.53 -18.99
CA ALA A 9 -10.38 -20.66 -19.15
C ALA A 9 -9.68 -22.03 -18.96
N LEU A 10 -8.46 -22.18 -19.49
CA LEU A 10 -7.65 -23.40 -19.32
C LEU A 10 -7.18 -23.59 -17.88
N SER A 11 -6.75 -22.51 -17.22
CA SER A 11 -6.30 -22.56 -15.81
C SER A 11 -7.44 -22.89 -14.86
N PHE A 12 -8.63 -22.32 -15.04
CA PHE A 12 -9.81 -22.63 -14.22
C PHE A 12 -10.25 -24.09 -14.38
N ARG A 13 -10.17 -24.64 -15.59
CA ARG A 13 -10.56 -26.03 -15.88
C ARG A 13 -9.59 -27.07 -15.31
N LEU A 14 -8.31 -26.73 -15.15
CA LEU A 14 -7.28 -27.61 -14.57
C LEU A 14 -7.14 -27.47 -13.05
N PHE A 15 -7.28 -26.25 -12.50
CA PHE A 15 -6.99 -25.95 -11.10
C PHE A 15 -8.20 -25.49 -10.27
N GLY A 16 -9.39 -25.40 -10.85
CA GLY A 16 -10.61 -24.97 -10.16
C GLY A 16 -10.98 -25.83 -8.94
N GLY A 17 -10.51 -27.08 -8.87
CA GLY A 17 -10.70 -27.95 -7.70
C GLY A 17 -9.73 -27.70 -6.53
N ILE A 18 -8.53 -27.14 -6.80
CA ILE A 18 -7.46 -26.94 -5.80
C ILE A 18 -7.41 -25.48 -5.32
N ALA A 19 -7.82 -24.54 -6.18
CA ALA A 19 -7.95 -23.12 -5.86
C ALA A 19 -8.76 -22.81 -4.58
N PRO A 20 -9.91 -23.45 -4.29
CA PRO A 20 -10.67 -23.16 -3.07
C PRO A 20 -9.98 -23.65 -1.80
N PHE A 21 -9.12 -24.68 -1.87
CA PHE A 21 -8.36 -25.18 -0.72
C PHE A 21 -7.23 -24.20 -0.34
N PHE A 22 -6.56 -23.61 -1.33
CA PHE A 22 -5.50 -22.62 -1.12
C PHE A 22 -6.05 -21.28 -0.61
N LEU A 23 -7.22 -20.85 -1.11
CA LEU A 23 -7.94 -19.66 -0.62
C LEU A 23 -8.38 -19.80 0.84
N LYS A 24 -8.70 -21.02 1.31
CA LYS A 24 -9.09 -21.27 2.70
C LYS A 24 -7.91 -21.13 3.67
N HIS A 25 -6.69 -21.40 3.21
CA HIS A 25 -5.48 -21.29 4.03
C HIS A 25 -4.92 -19.85 4.10
N ILE A 26 -5.21 -19.03 3.08
CA ILE A 26 -4.82 -17.61 3.03
C ILE A 26 -6.09 -16.75 3.18
N TYR A 27 -6.73 -16.86 4.36
CA TYR A 27 -8.02 -16.25 4.67
C TYR A 27 -8.05 -14.71 4.46
N GLN A 28 -6.90 -14.03 4.55
CA GLN A 28 -6.78 -12.58 4.32
C GLN A 28 -6.71 -12.15 2.84
N PHE A 29 -6.55 -13.07 1.89
CA PHE A 29 -6.32 -12.71 0.49
C PHE A 29 -7.60 -12.23 -0.23
N LYS A 30 -8.78 -12.72 0.18
CA LYS A 30 -10.07 -12.24 -0.34
C LYS A 30 -10.30 -10.77 0.00
N ASP A 31 -10.10 -10.40 1.27
CA ASP A 31 -10.24 -9.01 1.72
C ASP A 31 -9.24 -8.09 1.02
N VAL A 32 -8.00 -8.55 0.82
CA VAL A 32 -6.97 -7.77 0.11
C VAL A 32 -7.31 -7.60 -1.37
N LEU A 33 -7.85 -8.62 -2.05
CA LEU A 33 -8.26 -8.50 -3.45
C LEU A 33 -9.46 -7.57 -3.65
N GLU A 34 -10.45 -7.65 -2.77
CA GLU A 34 -11.60 -6.74 -2.78
C GLU A 34 -11.15 -5.29 -2.53
N ARG A 35 -10.25 -5.10 -1.55
CA ARG A 35 -9.59 -3.82 -1.27
C ARG A 35 -8.70 -3.33 -2.42
N ALA A 36 -8.09 -4.23 -3.19
CA ALA A 36 -7.25 -3.91 -4.35
C ALA A 36 -8.06 -3.56 -5.61
N ARG A 37 -9.39 -3.73 -5.61
CA ARG A 37 -10.27 -3.54 -6.79
C ARG A 37 -9.77 -4.30 -8.04
N VAL A 38 -9.20 -5.49 -7.84
CA VAL A 38 -8.87 -6.36 -8.98
C VAL A 38 -10.19 -6.88 -9.56
N LYS A 39 -10.48 -6.57 -10.83
CA LYS A 39 -11.72 -6.97 -11.55
C LYS A 39 -11.79 -8.47 -11.87
N ILE A 40 -10.94 -9.29 -11.26
CA ILE A 40 -10.82 -10.73 -11.51
C ILE A 40 -11.29 -11.46 -10.25
N TYR A 41 -12.12 -12.48 -10.41
CA TYR A 41 -12.58 -13.30 -9.29
C TYR A 41 -11.37 -13.89 -8.53
N PRO A 42 -11.34 -13.86 -7.19
CA PRO A 42 -10.21 -14.37 -6.40
C PRO A 42 -9.83 -15.81 -6.74
N GLU A 43 -10.83 -16.63 -7.08
CA GLU A 43 -10.69 -18.03 -7.48
C GLU A 43 -9.99 -18.16 -8.85
N THR A 44 -10.30 -17.28 -9.80
CA THR A 44 -9.64 -17.22 -11.11
C THR A 44 -8.20 -16.72 -10.97
N TYR A 45 -7.94 -15.74 -10.09
CA TYR A 45 -6.60 -15.22 -9.85
C TYR A 45 -5.67 -16.27 -9.25
N VAL A 46 -6.15 -17.03 -8.27
CA VAL A 46 -5.39 -18.13 -7.66
C VAL A 46 -5.19 -19.28 -8.66
N SER A 47 -6.18 -19.59 -9.49
CA SER A 47 -6.05 -20.59 -10.56
C SER A 47 -4.99 -20.19 -11.59
N LEU A 48 -4.94 -18.91 -11.98
CA LEU A 48 -3.93 -18.36 -12.87
C LEU A 48 -2.53 -18.40 -12.22
N MET A 49 -2.42 -18.03 -10.94
CA MET A 49 -1.18 -18.08 -10.17
C MET A 49 -0.60 -19.51 -10.15
N LEU A 50 -1.42 -20.51 -9.85
CA LEU A 50 -1.02 -21.91 -9.83
C LEU A 50 -0.64 -22.43 -11.23
N PHE A 51 -1.36 -22.00 -12.26
CA PHE A 51 -1.07 -22.39 -13.64
C PHE A 51 0.28 -21.84 -14.13
N ILE A 52 0.58 -20.57 -13.84
CA ILE A 52 1.86 -19.95 -14.20
C ILE A 52 3.00 -20.55 -13.35
N ALA A 53 2.77 -20.82 -12.07
CA ALA A 53 3.72 -21.53 -11.23
C ALA A 53 4.02 -22.94 -11.79
N LEU A 54 3.02 -23.69 -12.25
CA LEU A 54 3.23 -24.98 -12.90
C LEU A 54 4.04 -24.86 -14.20
N LEU A 55 3.76 -23.87 -15.04
CA LEU A 55 4.50 -23.62 -16.29
C LEU A 55 5.98 -23.30 -16.07
N THR A 56 6.35 -22.83 -14.89
CA THR A 56 7.74 -22.49 -14.53
C THR A 56 8.51 -23.63 -13.87
N VAL A 57 7.84 -24.74 -13.54
CA VAL A 57 8.48 -25.96 -12.99
C VAL A 57 9.55 -26.55 -13.93
N PRO A 58 9.36 -26.64 -15.26
CA PRO A 58 10.39 -27.15 -16.16
C PRO A 58 11.69 -26.36 -16.09
N VAL A 59 11.61 -25.03 -15.91
CA VAL A 59 12.78 -24.15 -15.77
C VAL A 59 13.55 -24.46 -14.49
N SER A 60 12.84 -24.73 -13.38
CA SER A 60 13.44 -25.17 -12.13
C SER A 60 14.12 -26.54 -12.25
N VAL A 61 13.49 -27.49 -12.95
CA VAL A 61 14.05 -28.84 -13.19
C VAL A 61 15.30 -28.77 -14.07
N ILE A 62 15.29 -27.98 -15.15
CA ILE A 62 16.47 -27.77 -16.01
C ILE A 62 17.60 -27.12 -15.19
N SER A 63 17.27 -26.12 -14.37
CA SER A 63 18.24 -25.47 -13.48
C SER A 63 18.88 -26.43 -12.47
N LEU A 64 18.10 -27.38 -11.94
CA LEU A 64 18.60 -28.40 -11.00
C LEU A 64 19.54 -29.40 -11.68
N VAL A 65 19.19 -29.85 -12.90
CA VAL A 65 20.03 -30.76 -13.70
C VAL A 65 21.35 -30.09 -14.07
N PHE A 66 21.32 -28.82 -14.49
CA PHE A 66 22.55 -28.06 -14.79
C PHE A 66 23.45 -27.86 -13.56
N LEU A 67 22.86 -27.64 -12.37
CA LEU A 67 23.62 -27.53 -11.12
C LEU A 67 24.34 -28.84 -10.75
N LEU A 68 23.68 -29.99 -10.95
CA LEU A 68 24.28 -31.31 -10.69
C LEU A 68 25.42 -31.67 -11.67
N VAL A 69 25.37 -31.18 -12.91
CA VAL A 69 26.37 -31.49 -13.95
C VAL A 69 27.57 -30.54 -13.93
N PHE A 70 27.34 -29.23 -13.71
CA PHE A 70 28.38 -28.19 -13.85
C PHE A 70 28.87 -27.58 -12.53
N GLY A 71 28.20 -27.82 -11.40
CA GLY A 71 28.64 -27.35 -10.07
C GLY A 71 28.70 -25.82 -9.90
N PHE A 72 28.02 -25.06 -10.75
CA PHE A 72 28.16 -23.60 -10.83
C PHE A 72 27.28 -22.86 -9.81
N MET A 73 27.88 -22.00 -8.96
CA MET A 73 27.24 -21.35 -7.80
C MET A 73 26.03 -20.40 -8.07
N PRO A 74 25.98 -19.55 -9.12
CA PRO A 74 24.86 -18.61 -9.27
C PRO A 74 23.53 -19.25 -9.73
N ILE A 75 23.55 -20.50 -10.21
CA ILE A 75 22.35 -21.21 -10.71
C ILE A 75 21.44 -21.64 -9.54
N ILE A 76 21.97 -21.70 -8.32
CA ILE A 76 21.23 -22.09 -7.13
C ILE A 76 20.05 -21.14 -6.83
N PHE A 77 20.15 -19.87 -7.24
CA PHE A 77 19.11 -18.85 -7.06
C PHE A 77 17.90 -19.06 -7.99
N LEU A 78 18.04 -19.85 -9.06
CA LEU A 78 16.99 -20.12 -10.04
C LEU A 78 16.15 -21.37 -9.68
N ILE A 79 16.59 -22.17 -8.71
CA ILE A 79 15.87 -23.37 -8.26
C ILE A 79 14.49 -23.03 -7.69
N PRO A 80 14.32 -22.04 -6.79
CA PRO A 80 13.00 -21.67 -6.28
C PRO A 80 12.22 -20.72 -7.19
N PHE A 81 12.48 -20.67 -8.50
CA PHE A 81 11.81 -19.77 -9.45
C PHE A 81 10.26 -19.82 -9.42
N PRO A 82 9.60 -21.00 -9.36
CA PRO A 82 8.15 -21.07 -9.22
C PRO A 82 7.64 -20.42 -7.92
N PHE A 83 8.44 -20.47 -6.85
CA PHE A 83 8.12 -19.83 -5.58
C PHE A 83 8.21 -18.31 -5.69
N TYR A 84 9.22 -17.77 -6.38
CA TYR A 84 9.31 -16.32 -6.64
C TYR A 84 8.14 -15.80 -7.46
N VAL A 85 7.69 -16.57 -8.45
CA VAL A 85 6.51 -16.22 -9.26
C VAL A 85 5.26 -16.20 -8.38
N MET A 86 5.06 -17.20 -7.53
CA MET A 86 3.95 -17.25 -6.58
C MET A 86 3.97 -16.05 -5.62
N VAL A 87 5.13 -15.73 -5.04
CA VAL A 87 5.30 -14.56 -4.15
C VAL A 87 5.02 -13.26 -4.91
N GLY A 88 5.49 -13.12 -6.15
CA GLY A 88 5.21 -11.96 -6.99
C GLY A 88 3.71 -11.75 -7.24
N PHE A 89 2.99 -12.82 -7.59
CA PHE A 89 1.53 -12.78 -7.75
C PHE A 89 0.78 -12.42 -6.45
N LEU A 90 1.32 -12.73 -5.28
CA LEU A 90 0.74 -12.29 -4.01
C LEU A 90 1.04 -10.82 -3.71
N ILE A 91 2.24 -10.33 -4.02
CA ILE A 91 2.67 -8.96 -3.72
C ILE A 91 2.00 -7.93 -4.65
N ILE A 92 1.78 -8.24 -5.92
CA ILE A 92 1.18 -7.30 -6.89
C ILE A 92 -0.17 -6.72 -6.42
N PRO A 93 -1.17 -7.53 -6.00
CA PRO A 93 -2.44 -7.00 -5.52
C PRO A 93 -2.30 -6.27 -4.17
N MET A 94 -1.40 -6.74 -3.28
CA MET A 94 -1.11 -6.05 -2.02
C MET A 94 -0.51 -4.65 -2.25
N SER A 95 0.46 -4.53 -3.17
CA SER A 95 1.07 -3.27 -3.55
C SER A 95 0.03 -2.32 -4.13
N LYS A 96 -0.80 -2.78 -5.08
CA LYS A 96 -1.87 -1.96 -5.67
C LYS A 96 -2.89 -1.48 -4.64
N ALA A 97 -3.29 -2.33 -3.70
CA ALA A 97 -4.17 -1.94 -2.60
C ALA A 97 -3.51 -0.88 -1.70
N SER A 98 -2.23 -1.06 -1.38
CA SER A 98 -1.45 -0.14 -0.58
C SER A 98 -1.25 1.21 -1.27
N ASP A 99 -0.92 1.22 -2.56
CA ASP A 99 -0.76 2.43 -3.37
C ASP A 99 -2.08 3.22 -3.42
N ARG A 100 -3.21 2.53 -3.61
CA ARG A 100 -4.54 3.15 -3.56
C ARG A 100 -4.84 3.71 -2.18
N ALA A 101 -4.58 2.95 -1.11
CA ALA A 101 -4.80 3.40 0.26
C ALA A 101 -3.95 4.64 0.59
N SER A 102 -2.67 4.65 0.18
CA SER A 102 -1.75 5.77 0.37
C SER A 102 -2.20 7.01 -0.41
N GLY A 103 -2.66 6.84 -1.66
CA GLY A 103 -3.26 7.90 -2.45
C GLY A 103 -4.47 8.53 -1.78
N LEU A 104 -5.41 7.71 -1.30
CA LEU A 104 -6.57 8.16 -0.54
C LEU A 104 -6.15 8.86 0.75
N GLU A 105 -5.20 8.30 1.50
CA GLU A 105 -4.77 8.84 2.79
C GLU A 105 -4.19 10.25 2.65
N ARG A 106 -3.45 10.49 1.57
CA ARG A 106 -2.89 11.80 1.24
C ARG A 106 -3.98 12.82 0.90
N GLU A 107 -5.09 12.40 0.29
CA GLU A 107 -6.18 13.26 -0.15
C GLU A 107 -7.29 13.39 0.91
N MET A 108 -7.35 12.47 1.88
CA MET A 108 -8.43 12.36 2.86
C MET A 108 -8.67 13.63 3.69
N PRO A 109 -7.66 14.34 4.22
CA PRO A 109 -7.92 15.57 5.00
C PRO A 109 -8.60 16.65 4.17
N PHE A 110 -8.21 16.79 2.90
CA PHE A 110 -8.79 17.79 2.00
C PHE A 110 -10.22 17.40 1.59
N ALA A 111 -10.46 16.12 1.33
CA ALA A 111 -11.79 15.60 1.05
C ALA A 111 -12.75 15.76 2.24
N ALA A 112 -12.28 15.46 3.46
CA ALA A 112 -13.05 15.65 4.69
C ALA A 112 -13.38 17.14 4.91
N ALA A 113 -12.42 18.03 4.69
CA ALA A 113 -12.64 19.47 4.75
C ALA A 113 -13.70 19.93 3.74
N TYR A 114 -13.58 19.47 2.49
CA TYR A 114 -14.51 19.82 1.43
C TYR A 114 -15.94 19.39 1.79
N VAL A 115 -16.13 18.14 2.21
CA VAL A 115 -17.45 17.62 2.60
C VAL A 115 -17.98 18.34 3.84
N SER A 116 -17.13 18.63 4.82
CA SER A 116 -17.51 19.38 6.04
C SER A 116 -17.99 20.80 5.71
N VAL A 117 -17.21 21.58 4.95
CA VAL A 117 -17.58 22.96 4.56
C VAL A 117 -18.89 22.98 3.77
N MET A 118 -19.07 22.01 2.86
CA MET A 118 -20.29 21.87 2.07
C MET A 118 -21.49 21.51 2.95
N ALA A 119 -21.31 20.62 3.93
CA ALA A 119 -22.34 20.26 4.89
C ALA A 119 -22.73 21.43 5.80
N SER A 120 -21.76 22.23 6.26
CA SER A 120 -22.01 23.48 6.99
C SER A 120 -22.77 24.50 6.14
N GLY A 121 -22.58 24.47 4.81
CA GLY A 121 -23.38 25.23 3.84
C GLY A 121 -24.77 24.67 3.56
N GLY A 122 -25.21 23.63 4.29
CA GLY A 122 -26.52 22.99 4.13
C GLY A 122 -26.61 21.99 2.96
N ILE A 123 -25.48 21.66 2.32
CA ILE A 123 -25.47 20.69 1.23
C ILE A 123 -25.33 19.28 1.81
N ALA A 124 -26.24 18.38 1.43
CA ALA A 124 -26.20 16.99 1.87
C ALA A 124 -24.84 16.33 1.50
N PRO A 125 -24.19 15.58 2.41
CA PRO A 125 -22.88 14.97 2.16
C PRO A 125 -22.81 14.07 0.92
N TYR A 126 -23.89 13.38 0.56
CA TYR A 126 -23.96 12.64 -0.71
C TYR A 126 -23.74 13.55 -1.92
N THR A 127 -24.37 14.73 -1.96
CA THR A 127 -24.18 15.73 -3.01
C THR A 127 -22.77 16.32 -2.98
N SER A 128 -22.17 16.47 -1.79
CA SER A 128 -20.77 16.87 -1.64
C SER A 128 -19.83 15.83 -2.27
N PHE A 129 -20.05 14.54 -2.03
CA PHE A 129 -19.32 13.47 -2.71
C PHE A 129 -19.57 13.45 -4.22
N LYS A 130 -20.79 13.76 -4.67
CA LYS A 130 -21.10 13.90 -6.10
C LYS A 130 -20.23 14.97 -6.77
N ARG A 131 -20.11 16.15 -6.15
CA ARG A 131 -19.24 17.23 -6.65
C ARG A 131 -17.76 16.87 -6.57
N LEU A 132 -17.36 16.14 -5.53
CA LEU A 132 -15.99 15.66 -5.34
C LEU A 132 -15.53 14.72 -6.47
N ALA A 133 -16.45 14.00 -7.11
CA ALA A 133 -16.17 13.13 -8.26
C ALA A 133 -15.79 13.90 -9.55
N ASP A 134 -15.97 15.21 -9.58
CA ASP A 134 -15.59 16.08 -10.69
C ASP A 134 -14.33 16.90 -10.39
N VAL A 135 -13.85 16.90 -9.14
CA VAL A 135 -12.65 17.63 -8.75
C VAL A 135 -11.38 16.92 -9.24
N GLU A 136 -10.55 17.61 -10.02
CA GLU A 136 -9.33 17.03 -10.59
C GLU A 136 -8.14 17.01 -9.63
N LEU A 137 -8.17 17.84 -8.59
CA LEU A 137 -7.08 17.95 -7.59
C LEU A 137 -6.91 16.69 -6.72
N MET A 138 -7.92 15.83 -6.66
CA MET A 138 -7.95 14.65 -5.78
C MET A 138 -8.35 13.39 -6.57
N PRO A 139 -7.48 12.88 -7.45
CA PRO A 139 -7.80 11.78 -8.35
C PRO A 139 -8.13 10.46 -7.61
N ALA A 140 -7.51 10.20 -6.46
CA ALA A 140 -7.74 8.97 -5.71
C ALA A 140 -9.13 9.01 -5.04
N MET A 141 -9.48 10.13 -4.43
CA MET A 141 -10.80 10.35 -3.84
C MET A 141 -11.90 10.43 -4.91
N ARG A 142 -11.59 11.02 -6.07
CA ARG A 142 -12.47 11.03 -7.26
C ARG A 142 -12.89 9.61 -7.67
N GLY A 143 -11.94 8.68 -7.66
CA GLY A 143 -12.16 7.27 -7.96
C GLY A 143 -13.06 6.55 -6.94
N GLU A 144 -13.07 6.96 -5.68
CA GLU A 144 -14.01 6.47 -4.66
C GLU A 144 -15.39 7.09 -4.81
N ALA A 145 -15.45 8.41 -4.96
CA ALA A 145 -16.70 9.15 -5.12
C ALA A 145 -17.49 8.66 -6.34
N ARG A 146 -16.83 8.38 -7.46
CA ARG A 146 -17.47 7.81 -8.66
C ARG A 146 -18.08 6.44 -8.44
N GLU A 147 -17.50 5.58 -7.62
CA GLU A 147 -18.12 4.29 -7.31
C GLU A 147 -19.34 4.46 -6.42
N ILE A 148 -19.28 5.35 -5.43
CA ILE A 148 -20.44 5.67 -4.59
C ILE A 148 -21.60 6.18 -5.46
N ILE A 149 -21.32 7.09 -6.40
CA ILE A 149 -22.34 7.61 -7.34
C ILE A 149 -22.87 6.51 -8.24
N LYS A 150 -22.01 5.61 -8.74
CA LYS A 150 -22.43 4.45 -9.54
C LYS A 150 -23.38 3.54 -8.75
N ASP A 151 -23.06 3.25 -7.49
CA ASP A 151 -23.89 2.43 -6.61
C ASP A 151 -25.28 3.04 -6.39
N VAL A 152 -25.40 4.36 -6.35
CA VAL A 152 -26.67 5.06 -6.15
C VAL A 152 -27.42 5.29 -7.47
N GLU A 153 -26.79 5.89 -8.47
CA GLU A 153 -27.46 6.33 -9.70
C GLU A 153 -27.67 5.20 -10.70
N ILE A 154 -26.75 4.23 -10.77
CA ILE A 154 -26.84 3.12 -11.73
C ILE A 154 -27.51 1.91 -11.09
N PHE A 155 -27.13 1.54 -9.87
CA PHE A 155 -27.69 0.38 -9.17
C PHE A 155 -28.91 0.70 -8.32
N GLY A 156 -29.31 1.97 -8.22
CA GLY A 156 -30.53 2.39 -7.49
C GLY A 156 -30.46 2.14 -5.99
N ARG A 157 -29.26 2.03 -5.40
CA ARG A 157 -29.10 1.81 -3.96
C ARG A 157 -29.36 3.11 -3.21
N ASP A 158 -29.86 2.97 -1.98
CA ASP A 158 -29.99 4.09 -1.07
C ASP A 158 -28.61 4.74 -0.77
N PRO A 159 -28.50 6.09 -0.78
CA PRO A 159 -27.22 6.79 -0.58
C PRO A 159 -26.50 6.44 0.72
N LEU A 160 -27.24 6.25 1.82
CA LEU A 160 -26.66 5.91 3.11
C LEU A 160 -26.08 4.49 3.08
N SER A 161 -26.84 3.56 2.51
CA SER A 161 -26.42 2.17 2.31
C SER A 161 -25.21 2.05 1.37
N ALA A 162 -25.15 2.86 0.32
CA ALA A 162 -24.02 2.92 -0.61
C ALA A 162 -22.75 3.44 0.07
N LEU A 163 -22.86 4.47 0.91
CA LEU A 163 -21.73 4.99 1.70
C LEU A 163 -21.23 3.97 2.72
N GLU A 164 -22.13 3.25 3.41
CA GLU A 164 -21.75 2.20 4.34
C GLU A 164 -21.03 1.04 3.61
N GLN A 165 -21.52 0.65 2.43
CA GLN A 165 -20.87 -0.38 1.63
C GLN A 165 -19.50 0.06 1.12
N ALA A 166 -19.37 1.32 0.69
CA ALA A 166 -18.09 1.90 0.30
C ALA A 166 -17.11 1.93 1.48
N ALA A 167 -17.59 2.23 2.69
CA ALA A 167 -16.80 2.15 3.92
C ALA A 167 -16.33 0.72 4.23
N ARG A 168 -17.14 -0.30 3.98
CA ARG A 168 -16.73 -1.70 4.23
C ARG A 168 -15.66 -2.19 3.24
N LYS A 169 -15.74 -1.77 1.98
CA LYS A 169 -14.85 -2.22 0.89
C LYS A 169 -13.54 -1.45 0.78
N ASN A 170 -13.42 -0.29 1.45
CA ASN A 170 -12.25 0.56 1.29
C ASN A 170 -11.04 0.01 2.08
N PRO A 171 -9.81 0.03 1.51
CA PRO A 171 -8.60 -0.37 2.25
C PRO A 171 -8.19 0.58 3.38
N LEU A 172 -8.58 1.87 3.34
CA LEU A 172 -8.08 2.90 4.25
C LEU A 172 -9.01 3.08 5.45
N ASP A 173 -8.56 2.67 6.64
CA ASP A 173 -9.37 2.74 7.86
C ASP A 173 -9.92 4.12 8.19
N ILE A 174 -9.14 5.19 7.97
CA ILE A 174 -9.61 6.58 8.18
C ILE A 174 -10.83 6.91 7.32
N PHE A 175 -10.88 6.43 6.08
CA PHE A 175 -12.03 6.63 5.19
C PHE A 175 -13.22 5.78 5.64
N ARG A 176 -12.97 4.56 6.11
CA ARG A 176 -14.02 3.68 6.67
C ARG A 176 -14.67 4.32 7.88
N ASP A 177 -13.88 4.87 8.79
CA ASP A 177 -14.34 5.56 9.99
C ASP A 177 -15.10 6.85 9.66
N PHE A 178 -14.64 7.62 8.68
CA PHE A 178 -15.30 8.84 8.24
C PHE A 178 -16.71 8.56 7.69
N LEU A 179 -16.84 7.60 6.77
CA LEU A 179 -18.13 7.23 6.18
C LEU A 179 -19.05 6.49 7.14
N SER A 180 -18.52 5.54 7.92
CA SER A 180 -19.33 4.77 8.88
C SER A 180 -19.80 5.65 10.03
N GLY A 181 -18.94 6.57 10.50
CA GLY A 181 -19.29 7.56 11.50
C GLY A 181 -20.38 8.51 10.99
N TYR A 182 -20.25 9.00 9.74
CA TYR A 182 -21.31 9.80 9.12
C TYR A 182 -22.64 9.03 9.05
N ALA A 183 -22.61 7.79 8.58
CA ALA A 183 -23.82 6.98 8.46
C ALA A 183 -24.47 6.74 9.83
N SER A 184 -23.67 6.45 10.85
CA SER A 184 -24.15 6.27 12.23
C SER A 184 -24.76 7.55 12.79
N THR A 185 -24.15 8.71 12.56
CA THR A 185 -24.70 10.02 12.99
C THR A 185 -26.04 10.30 12.32
N VAL A 186 -26.19 9.98 11.04
CA VAL A 186 -27.46 10.14 10.31
C VAL A 186 -28.55 9.22 10.90
N ILE A 187 -28.23 7.96 11.17
CA ILE A 187 -29.19 6.97 11.73
C ILE A 187 -29.67 7.38 13.12
N ILE A 188 -28.76 7.90 13.96
CA ILE A 188 -29.06 8.34 15.32
C ILE A 188 -29.76 9.71 15.34
N GLY A 189 -29.79 10.43 14.20
CA GLY A 189 -30.34 11.78 14.11
C GLY A 189 -29.49 12.84 14.81
N GLY A 190 -28.17 12.62 14.88
CA GLY A 190 -27.23 13.57 15.46
C GLY A 190 -26.88 14.73 14.53
N ASP A 191 -26.09 15.68 15.04
CA ASP A 191 -25.59 16.81 14.26
C ASP A 191 -24.47 16.36 13.31
N ILE A 192 -24.83 16.25 12.03
CA ILE A 192 -23.93 15.87 10.93
C ILE A 192 -22.82 16.91 10.72
N GLY A 193 -23.15 18.20 10.77
CA GLY A 193 -22.18 19.26 10.51
C GLY A 193 -21.09 19.24 11.57
N HIS A 194 -21.49 19.20 12.83
CA HIS A 194 -20.57 19.13 13.96
C HIS A 194 -19.74 17.83 13.97
N PHE A 195 -20.31 16.69 13.56
CA PHE A 195 -19.55 15.45 13.39
C PHE A 195 -18.48 15.59 12.30
N LEU A 196 -18.86 16.07 11.10
CA LEU A 196 -17.96 16.20 9.97
C LEU A 196 -16.83 17.19 10.24
N GLU A 197 -17.12 18.30 10.93
CA GLU A 197 -16.14 19.29 11.35
C GLU A 197 -15.13 18.69 12.32
N ARG A 198 -15.60 18.09 13.42
CA ARG A 198 -14.71 17.45 14.40
C ARG A 198 -13.88 16.33 13.77
N LYS A 199 -14.48 15.52 12.88
CA LYS A 199 -13.76 14.43 12.23
C LYS A 199 -12.72 14.95 11.23
N ALA A 200 -13.03 16.01 10.49
CA ALA A 200 -12.06 16.67 9.61
C ALA A 200 -10.87 17.22 10.41
N GLU A 201 -11.12 17.90 11.53
CA GLU A 201 -10.08 18.42 12.42
C GLU A 201 -9.20 17.30 12.98
N GLU A 202 -9.81 16.20 13.44
CA GLU A 202 -9.09 15.00 13.92
C GLU A 202 -8.14 14.43 12.86
N ILE A 203 -8.61 14.34 11.60
CA ILE A 203 -7.82 13.87 10.47
C ILE A 203 -6.63 14.79 10.19
N PHE A 204 -6.83 16.12 10.20
CA PHE A 204 -5.74 17.09 10.04
C PHE A 204 -4.74 17.04 11.19
N LYS A 205 -5.22 17.00 12.43
CA LYS A 205 -4.39 16.93 13.64
C LYS A 205 -3.51 15.68 13.62
N THR A 206 -4.10 14.53 13.30
CA THR A 206 -3.36 13.27 13.15
C THR A 206 -2.27 13.38 12.10
N ARG A 207 -2.57 14.00 10.95
CA ARG A 207 -1.56 14.19 9.89
C ARG A 207 -0.46 15.17 10.30
N ALA A 208 -0.80 16.27 10.97
CA ALA A 208 0.18 17.23 11.49
C ALA A 208 1.12 16.57 12.51
N LEU A 209 0.59 15.72 13.39
CA LEU A 209 1.38 14.94 14.34
C LEU A 209 2.35 13.97 13.63
N ARG A 210 1.91 13.30 12.56
CA ARG A 210 2.80 12.43 11.77
C ARG A 210 3.92 13.20 11.08
N VAL A 211 3.62 14.37 10.51
CA VAL A 211 4.63 15.23 9.90
C VAL A 211 5.63 15.72 10.95
N LYS A 212 5.15 16.14 12.12
CA LYS A 212 6.01 16.54 13.24
C LYS A 212 6.92 15.39 13.70
N ALA A 213 6.36 14.19 13.88
CA ALA A 213 7.14 13.01 14.26
C ALA A 213 8.18 12.62 13.19
N ALA A 214 7.86 12.79 11.91
CA ALA A 214 8.83 12.57 10.83
C ALA A 214 9.97 13.60 10.87
N ALA A 215 9.66 14.88 11.09
CA ALA A 215 10.67 15.92 11.26
C ALA A 215 11.58 15.66 12.47
N GLU A 216 11.02 15.20 13.59
CA GLU A 216 11.77 14.83 14.79
C GLU A 216 12.71 13.65 14.54
N ARG A 217 12.26 12.62 13.81
CA ARG A 217 13.11 11.49 13.40
C ARG A 217 14.26 11.95 12.49
N LEU A 218 13.99 12.85 11.55
CA LEU A 218 15.05 13.43 10.71
C LEU A 218 16.04 14.24 11.55
N GLY A 219 15.55 14.98 12.55
CA GLY A 219 16.40 15.68 13.52
C GLY A 219 17.34 14.73 14.26
N MET A 220 16.81 13.62 14.78
CA MET A 220 17.62 12.58 15.47
C MET A 220 18.67 11.95 14.55
N LEU A 221 18.32 11.67 13.29
CA LEU A 221 19.26 11.15 12.30
C LEU A 221 20.37 12.17 12.00
N LEU A 222 20.04 13.46 11.88
CA LEU A 222 21.02 14.53 11.69
C LEU A 222 21.94 14.69 12.89
N GLU A 223 21.41 14.64 14.11
CA GLU A 223 22.20 14.69 15.33
C GLU A 223 23.20 13.51 15.39
N THR A 224 22.71 12.30 15.13
CA THR A 224 23.55 11.09 15.08
C THR A 224 24.63 11.22 14.00
N PHE A 225 24.26 11.72 12.81
CA PHE A 225 25.20 11.94 11.71
C PHE A 225 26.30 12.95 12.07
N ILE A 226 25.95 14.07 12.72
CA ILE A 226 26.91 15.07 13.20
C ILE A 226 27.87 14.45 14.21
N ILE A 227 27.37 13.69 15.19
CA ILE A 227 28.19 13.03 16.20
C ILE A 227 29.21 12.08 15.54
N VAL A 228 28.76 11.23 14.61
CA VAL A 228 29.62 10.28 13.90
C VAL A 228 30.69 11.01 13.08
N MET A 229 30.31 12.05 12.32
CA MET A 229 31.25 12.82 11.52
C MET A 229 32.31 13.53 12.37
N VAL A 230 31.88 14.18 13.46
CA VAL A 230 32.80 14.85 14.39
C VAL A 230 33.75 13.83 15.02
N MET A 231 33.23 12.70 15.53
CA MET A 231 34.06 11.63 16.09
C MET A 231 35.07 11.08 15.08
N MET A 232 34.64 10.83 13.85
CA MET A 232 35.52 10.36 12.77
C MET A 232 36.63 11.37 12.48
N SER A 233 36.31 12.66 12.39
CA SER A 233 37.29 13.73 12.17
C SER A 233 38.31 13.85 13.31
N LEU A 234 37.85 13.72 14.56
CA LEU A 234 38.72 13.75 15.74
C LEU A 234 39.65 12.53 15.78
N CYS A 235 39.15 11.34 15.42
CA CYS A 235 39.96 10.14 15.32
C CYS A 235 41.08 10.30 14.28
N PHE A 236 40.77 10.80 13.08
CA PHE A 236 41.79 11.05 12.05
C PHE A 236 42.81 12.11 12.47
N TYR A 237 42.36 13.18 13.13
CA TYR A 237 43.27 14.22 13.65
C TYR A 237 44.29 13.63 14.63
N ILE A 238 43.85 12.79 15.57
CA ILE A 238 44.75 12.13 16.53
C ILE A 238 45.72 11.19 15.80
N LEU A 239 45.23 10.38 14.85
CA LEU A 239 46.08 9.46 14.09
C LEU A 239 47.19 10.21 13.32
N PHE A 240 46.85 11.30 12.61
CA PHE A 240 47.84 12.10 11.89
C PHE A 240 48.79 12.86 12.82
N SER A 241 48.28 13.34 13.95
CA SER A 241 49.12 13.99 14.96
C SER A 241 50.17 13.03 15.51
N VAL A 242 49.76 11.81 15.87
CA VAL A 242 50.66 10.75 16.35
C VAL A 242 51.69 10.37 15.28
N ASP A 243 51.28 10.15 14.03
CA ASP A 243 52.19 9.84 12.92
C ASP A 243 53.21 10.97 12.68
N SER A 244 52.79 12.23 12.76
CA SER A 244 53.68 13.38 12.64
C SER A 244 54.74 13.45 13.74
N ILE A 245 54.36 13.11 14.99
CA ILE A 245 55.28 13.09 16.13
C ILE A 245 56.29 11.95 15.97
N TYR A 246 55.85 10.76 15.56
CA TYR A 246 56.74 9.64 15.26
C TYR A 246 57.70 9.97 14.11
N SER A 247 57.21 10.57 13.02
CA SER A 247 58.04 10.99 11.89
C SER A 247 59.12 11.99 12.31
N VAL A 248 58.78 13.02 13.10
CA VAL A 248 59.74 14.02 13.58
C VAL A 248 60.74 13.41 14.56
N GLY A 249 60.28 12.51 15.44
CA GLY A 249 61.13 11.78 16.37
C GLY A 249 62.17 10.91 15.65
N VAL A 250 61.77 10.15 14.63
CA VAL A 250 62.70 9.28 13.87
C VAL A 250 63.78 10.09 13.16
N THR A 251 63.42 11.24 12.55
CA THR A 251 64.42 12.13 11.92
C THR A 251 65.41 12.76 12.90
N LEU A 252 65.05 12.92 14.18
CA LEU A 252 65.94 13.47 15.20
C LEU A 252 66.95 12.44 15.73
N TYR A 253 66.61 11.15 15.66
CA TYR A 253 67.48 10.04 16.09
C TYR A 253 68.36 9.47 14.97
N SER A 254 68.08 9.78 13.70
CA SER A 254 68.83 9.30 12.53
C SER A 254 69.83 10.32 11.95
N GLY A 255 70.11 11.41 12.67
CA GLY A 255 71.08 12.45 12.29
C GLY A 255 72.35 12.41 13.13
#